data_AF-A0A818Y917-F1
#
_entry.id   AF-A0A818Y917-F1
#
_cell.length_a   1.000
_cell.length_b   1.000
_cell.length_c   1.000
_cell.angle_alpha   90.00
_cell.angle_beta   90.00
_cell.angle_gamma   90.00
#
_symmetry.space_group_name_H-M   'P 1'
#
loop_
_entity.id
_entity.type
_entity.pdbx_description
1 polymer ?
#
loop_
_entity_poly.entity_id
_entity_poly.type
_entity_poly.pdbx_seq_one_letter_code
_entity_poly.pdbx_strand_id
1 'polypeptide(L)'
;MLASNHPSIKWGQKKDHILLTIAVQDIDKPEITIEPTKLHFKGQQAKKLNYDTTLEFFDEIDPNTSKYHKASQNHWVFMLKKKDPKKPFWKRLIKSTEKCQWIAVDWDHFAAEDDDEEGDLGGKDWGNLDGMLKQMGGDLGGSSATDLNDLEDDEVDSDDEPMPDLEDVPKTNDEKNKSTNNMIDNNNISNSIHGSRSNTERVITEDEYECLYAPEKQDRQQVPVFKQNLYDKNAQKHWDQFYKRNTNNFFKDRHWTLREFNIDLNEKMKLFEIGCGVGNFLFPLLNELPNLSIYACDFSSTAIELLRQNSNYDQQRIQSFVYDLTDETEIPIEENSIDICSMIFVLSAIHPDKMSCVLKKISKVLKPGGYLLFRDYGLYDHAMFRFARQRQHKLSENFYVRQDGTRAYFFSIEYLTNLLNESQFNTDELSYVFKETVNVKEEICVPRVFIQGKFQKK
;
A
#
# COMPACT_ATOMS: atom_id res chain seq x y z
N MET A 1 -4.25 31.83 -30.58
CA MET A 1 -3.59 30.51 -30.58
C MET A 1 -4.26 29.69 -29.51
N LEU A 2 -4.77 28.49 -29.83
CA LEU A 2 -5.28 27.56 -28.83
C LEU A 2 -4.07 27.06 -28.02
N ALA A 3 -4.17 26.99 -26.70
CA ALA A 3 -3.11 26.44 -25.85
C ALA A 3 -2.84 24.98 -26.24
N SER A 4 -1.56 24.60 -26.32
CA SER A 4 -1.16 23.21 -26.56
C SER A 4 -1.37 22.42 -25.27
N ASN A 5 -2.31 21.47 -25.28
CA ASN A 5 -2.54 20.61 -24.14
C ASN A 5 -1.70 19.35 -24.28
N HIS A 6 -0.99 18.97 -23.21
CA HIS A 6 -0.35 17.66 -23.13
C HIS A 6 -1.41 16.60 -22.79
N PRO A 7 -1.55 15.53 -23.57
CA PRO A 7 -2.45 14.43 -23.21
C PRO A 7 -1.93 13.69 -21.99
N SER A 8 -2.82 13.12 -21.18
CA SER A 8 -2.45 12.20 -20.11
C SER A 8 -1.87 10.92 -20.73
N ILE A 9 -0.69 10.53 -20.28
CA ILE A 9 0.07 9.41 -20.82
C ILE A 9 0.36 8.42 -19.70
N LYS A 10 0.00 7.15 -19.92
CA LYS A 10 0.36 6.03 -19.05
C LYS A 10 1.33 5.10 -19.77
N TRP A 11 2.34 4.60 -19.07
CA TRP A 11 3.29 3.66 -19.66
C TRP A 11 3.67 2.52 -18.71
N GLY A 12 3.75 1.31 -19.27
CA GLY A 12 4.31 0.13 -18.63
C GLY A 12 5.40 -0.46 -19.52
N GLN A 13 6.09 -1.50 -19.04
CA GLN A 13 7.08 -2.19 -19.85
C GLN A 13 7.14 -3.68 -19.53
N LYS A 14 7.58 -4.42 -20.54
CA LYS A 14 7.99 -5.82 -20.47
C LYS A 14 9.45 -5.94 -20.90
N LYS A 15 9.98 -7.15 -20.88
CA LYS A 15 11.36 -7.48 -21.29
C LYS A 15 11.72 -6.91 -22.66
N ASP A 16 10.83 -7.06 -23.65
CA ASP A 16 11.10 -6.73 -25.06
C ASP A 16 10.34 -5.51 -25.61
N HIS A 17 9.41 -4.92 -24.87
CA HIS A 17 8.65 -3.76 -25.34
C HIS A 17 8.13 -2.85 -24.23
N ILE A 18 7.70 -1.66 -24.63
CA ILE A 18 7.01 -0.66 -23.83
C ILE A 18 5.55 -0.63 -24.26
N LEU A 19 4.65 -0.60 -23.30
CA LEU A 19 3.23 -0.35 -23.51
C LEU A 19 2.97 1.11 -23.14
N LEU A 20 2.37 1.86 -24.05
CA LEU A 20 2.13 3.29 -23.88
C LEU A 20 0.69 3.60 -24.28
N THR A 21 -0.04 4.29 -23.42
CA THR A 21 -1.43 4.71 -23.65
C THR A 21 -1.49 6.23 -23.61
N ILE A 22 -2.00 6.84 -24.68
CA ILE A 22 -2.22 8.28 -24.79
C ILE A 22 -3.72 8.55 -24.75
N ALA A 23 -4.17 9.30 -23.73
CA ALA A 23 -5.57 9.68 -23.55
C ALA A 23 -5.87 11.03 -24.24
N VAL A 24 -6.78 11.02 -25.20
CA VAL A 24 -7.14 12.18 -26.04
C VAL A 24 -8.63 12.16 -26.37
N GLN A 25 -9.32 13.30 -26.43
CA GLN A 25 -10.77 13.32 -26.67
C GLN A 25 -11.13 13.35 -28.17
N ASP A 26 -11.91 12.36 -28.63
CA ASP A 26 -12.49 12.25 -29.98
C ASP A 26 -11.50 12.47 -31.15
N ILE A 27 -10.30 11.88 -31.08
CA ILE A 27 -9.30 11.98 -32.16
C ILE A 27 -9.29 10.71 -33.00
N ASP A 28 -9.79 10.81 -34.23
CA ASP A 28 -9.82 9.69 -35.17
C ASP A 28 -8.56 9.57 -36.04
N LYS A 29 -7.95 10.70 -36.40
CA LYS A 29 -6.81 10.74 -37.34
C LYS A 29 -5.69 11.65 -36.81
N PRO A 30 -4.89 11.17 -35.84
CA PRO A 30 -3.71 11.88 -35.40
C PRO A 30 -2.57 11.77 -36.41
N GLU A 31 -1.69 12.75 -36.41
CA GLU A 31 -0.34 12.67 -36.97
C GLU A 31 0.56 12.00 -35.93
N ILE A 32 1.08 10.82 -36.27
CA ILE A 32 1.94 10.01 -35.39
C ILE A 32 3.26 9.77 -36.12
N THR A 33 4.36 10.17 -35.48
CA THR A 33 5.71 9.89 -35.97
C THR A 33 6.47 9.10 -34.91
N ILE A 34 6.95 7.92 -35.28
CA ILE A 34 7.75 7.05 -34.40
C ILE A 34 9.17 6.97 -34.98
N GLU A 35 10.15 7.35 -34.16
CA GLU A 35 11.58 7.31 -34.47
C GLU A 35 12.31 6.53 -33.36
N PRO A 36 13.57 6.09 -33.58
CA PRO A 36 14.27 5.26 -32.61
C PRO A 36 14.37 5.88 -31.22
N THR A 37 14.46 7.20 -31.12
CA THR A 37 14.62 7.92 -29.85
C THR A 37 13.44 8.82 -29.48
N LYS A 38 12.38 8.86 -30.31
CA LYS A 38 11.26 9.76 -30.03
C LYS A 38 9.93 9.28 -30.60
N LEU A 39 8.84 9.68 -29.94
CA LEU A 39 7.49 9.57 -30.46
C LEU A 39 6.84 10.95 -30.44
N HIS A 40 6.33 11.37 -31.59
CA HIS A 40 5.53 12.58 -31.74
C HIS A 40 4.09 12.19 -31.99
N PHE A 41 3.19 12.76 -31.19
CA PHE A 41 1.75 12.59 -31.32
C PHE A 41 1.11 13.97 -31.44
N LYS A 42 0.38 14.17 -32.52
CA LYS A 42 -0.37 15.40 -32.76
C LYS A 42 -1.78 15.08 -33.22
N GLY A 43 -2.75 15.68 -32.54
CA GLY A 43 -4.17 15.48 -32.84
C GLY A 43 -4.96 16.75 -32.59
N GLN A 44 -5.91 17.04 -33.49
CA GLN A 44 -6.76 18.22 -33.40
C GLN A 44 -8.23 17.81 -33.41
N GLN A 45 -8.96 18.22 -32.36
CA GLN A 45 -10.41 18.05 -32.26
C GLN A 45 -11.09 19.38 -32.66
N ALA A 46 -11.45 19.49 -33.93
CA ALA A 46 -12.09 20.68 -34.51
C ALA A 46 -11.39 21.99 -34.04
N LYS A 47 -12.14 23.07 -33.74
CA LYS A 47 -11.58 24.33 -33.22
C LYS A 47 -11.43 24.37 -31.70
N LYS A 48 -11.54 23.24 -30.98
CA LYS A 48 -11.64 23.23 -29.51
C LYS A 48 -10.36 22.77 -28.80
N LEU A 49 -9.81 21.61 -29.14
CA LEU A 49 -8.63 21.06 -28.47
C LEU A 49 -7.52 20.68 -29.47
N ASN A 50 -6.29 21.05 -29.11
CA ASN A 50 -5.08 20.68 -29.83
C ASN A 50 -4.15 19.95 -28.88
N TYR A 51 -3.78 18.72 -29.23
CA TYR A 51 -2.72 17.97 -28.59
C TYR A 51 -1.51 17.95 -29.50
N ASP A 52 -0.36 18.34 -28.97
CA ASP A 52 0.93 18.29 -29.65
C ASP A 52 1.98 17.93 -28.60
N THR A 53 2.42 16.67 -28.61
CA THR A 53 3.34 16.15 -27.59
C THR A 53 4.46 15.33 -28.22
N THR A 54 5.67 15.53 -27.72
CA THR A 54 6.87 14.77 -28.11
C THR A 54 7.44 14.08 -26.89
N LEU A 55 7.56 12.75 -26.96
CA LEU A 55 8.26 11.93 -25.99
C LEU A 55 9.67 11.64 -26.50
N GLU A 56 10.68 12.20 -25.85
CA GLU A 56 12.08 11.82 -26.10
C GLU A 56 12.48 10.65 -25.20
N PHE A 57 12.58 9.46 -25.78
CA PHE A 57 12.71 8.21 -25.04
C PHE A 57 14.05 8.05 -24.30
N PHE A 58 14.00 7.41 -23.13
CA PHE A 58 15.17 7.15 -22.29
C PHE A 58 16.26 6.34 -23.01
N ASP A 59 15.88 5.32 -23.79
CA ASP A 59 16.77 4.53 -24.66
C ASP A 59 16.07 4.29 -26.02
N GLU A 60 16.71 3.55 -26.92
CA GLU A 60 16.21 3.33 -28.28
C GLU A 60 15.13 2.25 -28.37
N ILE A 61 14.13 2.51 -29.22
CA ILE A 61 13.14 1.54 -29.71
C ILE A 61 13.44 1.18 -31.18
N ASP A 62 12.78 0.14 -31.69
CA ASP A 62 12.72 -0.17 -33.12
C ASP A 62 11.37 0.29 -33.71
N PRO A 63 11.35 1.38 -34.51
CA PRO A 63 10.13 1.89 -35.12
C PRO A 63 9.47 0.92 -36.08
N ASN A 64 10.23 0.06 -36.76
CA ASN A 64 9.70 -0.81 -37.81
C ASN A 64 8.85 -1.95 -37.25
N THR A 65 9.17 -2.40 -36.03
CA THR A 65 8.46 -3.48 -35.35
C THR A 65 7.48 -2.97 -34.29
N SER A 66 7.49 -1.67 -34.02
CA SER A 66 6.54 -1.00 -33.12
C SER A 66 5.17 -0.85 -33.79
N LYS A 67 4.11 -1.01 -32.99
CA LYS A 67 2.71 -0.97 -33.47
C LYS A 67 1.88 -0.03 -32.63
N TYR A 68 0.82 0.51 -33.20
CA TYR A 68 -0.15 1.33 -32.48
C TYR A 68 -1.55 1.16 -33.08
N HIS A 69 -2.58 1.40 -32.27
CA HIS A 69 -3.97 1.42 -32.72
C HIS A 69 -4.83 2.30 -31.80
N LYS A 70 -6.00 2.69 -32.30
CA LYS A 70 -7.04 3.35 -31.50
C LYS A 70 -7.80 2.29 -30.73
N ALA A 71 -7.69 2.29 -29.40
CA ALA A 71 -8.31 1.29 -28.53
C ALA A 71 -9.74 1.67 -28.13
N SER A 72 -10.04 2.96 -28.01
CA SER A 72 -11.38 3.49 -27.74
C SER A 72 -11.52 4.89 -28.34
N GLN A 73 -12.68 5.53 -28.18
CA GLN A 73 -12.86 6.92 -28.62
C GLN A 73 -11.80 7.86 -28.03
N ASN A 74 -11.36 7.56 -26.79
CA ASN A 74 -10.49 8.45 -26.04
C ASN A 74 -9.06 7.94 -25.81
N HIS A 75 -8.67 6.80 -26.39
CA HIS A 75 -7.36 6.19 -26.09
C HIS A 75 -6.66 5.65 -27.33
N TRP A 76 -5.38 5.99 -27.45
CA TRP A 76 -4.44 5.41 -28.40
C TRP A 76 -3.41 4.57 -27.66
N VAL A 77 -3.25 3.31 -28.08
CA VAL A 77 -2.34 2.35 -27.44
C VAL A 77 -1.20 2.02 -28.39
N PHE A 78 0.02 2.04 -27.85
CA PHE A 78 1.27 1.81 -28.54
C PHE A 78 2.00 0.64 -27.87
N MET A 79 2.53 -0.24 -28.71
CA MET A 79 3.47 -1.30 -28.34
C MET A 79 4.79 -0.98 -29.02
N LEU A 80 5.72 -0.39 -28.27
CA LEU A 80 7.01 0.06 -28.78
C LEU A 80 8.08 -0.98 -28.47
N LYS A 81 8.65 -1.61 -29.50
CA LYS A 81 9.67 -2.67 -29.31
C LYS A 81 11.00 -2.05 -28.90
N LYS A 82 11.61 -2.55 -27.82
CA LYS A 82 12.95 -2.10 -27.41
C LYS A 82 13.97 -2.53 -28.46
N LYS A 83 14.93 -1.66 -28.81
CA LYS A 83 15.97 -1.99 -29.79
C LYS A 83 16.87 -3.14 -29.32
N ASP A 84 17.14 -3.20 -28.01
CA ASP A 84 17.89 -4.27 -27.38
C ASP A 84 17.12 -4.83 -26.17
N PRO A 85 16.44 -5.98 -26.30
CA PRO A 85 15.64 -6.57 -25.23
C PRO A 85 16.51 -7.19 -24.12
N LYS A 86 17.83 -7.26 -24.27
CA LYS A 86 18.75 -7.78 -23.23
C LYS A 86 19.18 -6.71 -22.23
N LYS A 87 18.90 -5.44 -22.51
CA LYS A 87 19.20 -4.34 -21.59
C LYS A 87 18.26 -4.36 -20.38
N PRO A 88 18.72 -3.83 -19.23
CA PRO A 88 17.87 -3.66 -18.05
C PRO A 88 16.60 -2.85 -18.34
N PHE A 89 15.59 -3.00 -17.48
CA PHE A 89 14.36 -2.23 -17.58
C PHE A 89 14.62 -0.71 -17.54
N TRP A 90 13.79 0.05 -18.25
CA TRP A 90 13.92 1.49 -18.30
C TRP A 90 13.54 2.08 -16.94
N LYS A 91 14.43 2.84 -16.33
CA LYS A 91 14.14 3.52 -15.06
C LYS A 91 13.13 4.67 -15.19
N ARG A 92 12.81 5.08 -16.42
CA ARG A 92 11.87 6.16 -16.79
C ARG A 92 11.55 6.09 -18.28
N LEU A 93 10.42 6.67 -18.70
CA LEU A 93 10.02 6.70 -20.11
C LEU A 93 10.89 7.64 -20.95
N ILE A 94 11.21 8.84 -20.42
CA ILE A 94 11.85 9.93 -21.18
C ILE A 94 13.26 10.28 -20.67
N LYS A 95 14.08 10.93 -21.51
CA LYS A 95 15.45 11.36 -21.16
C LYS A 95 15.51 12.48 -20.13
N SER A 96 14.48 13.31 -20.01
CA SER A 96 14.44 14.38 -19.02
C SER A 96 14.32 13.81 -17.61
N THR A 97 15.05 14.38 -16.66
CA THR A 97 14.94 14.06 -15.22
C THR A 97 13.89 14.93 -14.52
N GLU A 98 13.35 15.93 -15.21
CA GLU A 98 12.30 16.79 -14.67
C GLU A 98 10.97 16.04 -14.57
N LYS A 99 10.21 16.30 -13.50
CA LYS A 99 8.91 15.65 -13.25
C LYS A 99 7.89 16.15 -14.27
N CYS A 100 7.43 15.27 -15.17
CA CYS A 100 6.33 15.56 -16.09
C CYS A 100 4.99 15.10 -15.51
N GLN A 101 4.16 16.04 -15.06
CA GLN A 101 2.87 15.73 -14.41
C GLN A 101 1.87 14.98 -15.30
N TRP A 102 2.03 15.02 -16.62
CA TRP A 102 1.16 14.37 -17.61
C TRP A 102 1.63 12.96 -18.03
N ILE A 103 2.70 12.42 -17.41
CA ILE A 103 3.18 11.05 -17.62
C ILE A 103 3.12 10.27 -16.31
N ALA A 104 2.39 9.15 -16.29
CA ALA A 104 2.27 8.26 -15.15
C ALA A 104 2.66 6.81 -15.51
N VAL A 105 3.08 6.02 -14.52
CA VAL A 105 3.36 4.59 -14.71
C VAL A 105 2.03 3.81 -14.72
N ASP A 106 1.92 2.88 -15.67
CA ASP A 106 0.81 1.93 -15.79
C ASP A 106 1.17 0.62 -15.09
N TRP A 107 0.85 0.54 -13.79
CA TRP A 107 1.17 -0.62 -12.97
C TRP A 107 0.42 -1.89 -13.39
N ASP A 108 -0.76 -1.77 -14.01
CA ASP A 108 -1.54 -2.90 -14.52
C ASP A 108 -0.81 -3.63 -15.66
N HIS A 109 0.11 -2.94 -16.35
CA HIS A 109 0.84 -3.45 -17.51
C HIS A 109 2.36 -3.54 -17.29
N PHE A 110 2.84 -3.41 -16.04
CA PHE A 110 4.25 -3.48 -15.68
C PHE A 110 4.63 -4.92 -15.26
N ALA A 111 5.49 -5.59 -16.03
CA ALA A 111 6.00 -6.93 -15.68
C ALA A 111 7.30 -6.82 -14.86
N ALA A 112 7.53 -7.74 -13.91
CA ALA A 112 8.81 -7.84 -13.22
C ALA A 112 9.87 -8.48 -14.14
N GLU A 113 11.15 -8.19 -13.92
CA GLU A 113 12.27 -8.79 -14.67
C GLU A 113 12.32 -10.33 -14.58
N ASP A 114 11.65 -10.91 -13.57
CA ASP A 114 11.64 -12.34 -13.26
C ASP A 114 10.37 -13.09 -13.71
N ASP A 115 9.39 -12.41 -14.36
CA ASP A 115 8.18 -13.05 -14.89
C ASP A 115 8.50 -13.75 -16.24
N ASP A 116 9.38 -14.74 -16.23
CA ASP A 116 9.58 -15.69 -17.32
C ASP A 116 8.50 -16.80 -17.24
N GLU A 117 7.21 -16.44 -17.36
CA GLU A 117 6.25 -17.40 -17.92
C GLU A 117 6.33 -17.26 -19.44
N GLU A 118 7.04 -18.20 -20.08
CA GLU A 118 6.99 -18.43 -21.53
C GLU A 118 5.57 -18.81 -21.97
N GLY A 119 4.69 -17.82 -22.03
CA GLY A 119 3.52 -17.84 -22.89
C GLY A 119 3.96 -17.38 -24.27
N ASP A 120 4.42 -18.31 -25.10
CA ASP A 120 4.58 -18.10 -26.53
C ASP A 120 3.24 -17.67 -27.15
N LEU A 121 3.01 -16.35 -27.21
CA LEU A 121 2.01 -15.75 -28.08
C LEU A 121 2.66 -15.34 -29.41
N GLY A 122 3.46 -16.25 -29.95
CA GLY A 122 3.91 -16.28 -31.32
C GLY A 122 2.72 -16.29 -32.27
N GLY A 123 2.36 -15.11 -32.75
CA GLY A 123 1.69 -14.83 -34.02
C GLY A 123 0.75 -15.90 -34.57
N LYS A 124 -0.47 -16.01 -34.02
CA LYS A 124 -1.72 -16.44 -34.66
C LYS A 124 -2.78 -16.62 -33.57
N ASP A 125 -3.47 -15.55 -33.19
CA ASP A 125 -4.86 -15.60 -32.63
C ASP A 125 -5.41 -14.25 -32.17
N TRP A 126 -5.14 -13.16 -32.90
CA TRP A 126 -5.83 -11.88 -32.67
C TRP A 126 -7.23 -11.80 -33.29
N GLY A 127 -7.66 -12.85 -34.00
CA GLY A 127 -9.00 -12.93 -34.59
C GLY A 127 -10.08 -13.45 -33.63
N ASN A 128 -9.71 -14.08 -32.50
CA ASN A 128 -10.67 -14.79 -31.64
C ASN A 128 -11.11 -14.00 -30.39
N LEU A 129 -10.48 -12.84 -30.10
CA LEU A 129 -10.85 -12.01 -28.95
C LEU A 129 -12.16 -11.24 -29.17
N ASP A 130 -12.45 -10.84 -30.41
CA ASP A 130 -13.72 -10.20 -30.80
C ASP A 130 -14.92 -11.18 -30.70
N GLY A 131 -14.66 -12.48 -30.88
CA GLY A 131 -15.62 -13.56 -30.70
C GLY A 131 -15.94 -13.83 -29.22
N MET A 132 -14.93 -13.79 -28.35
CA MET A 132 -15.12 -13.99 -26.90
C MET A 132 -15.83 -12.81 -26.22
N LEU A 133 -15.57 -11.56 -26.65
CA LEU A 133 -16.28 -10.39 -26.11
C LEU A 133 -17.75 -10.34 -26.53
N LYS A 134 -18.10 -10.81 -27.75
CA LYS A 134 -19.50 -10.91 -28.18
C LYS A 134 -20.30 -11.98 -27.43
N GLN A 135 -19.65 -13.01 -26.88
CA GLN A 135 -20.32 -14.07 -26.15
C GLN A 135 -20.53 -13.75 -24.66
N MET A 136 -19.87 -12.72 -24.12
CA MET A 136 -20.05 -12.19 -22.76
C MET A 136 -20.94 -10.93 -22.70
N GLY A 137 -21.32 -10.36 -23.86
CA GLY A 137 -22.17 -9.18 -23.99
C GLY A 137 -23.66 -9.49 -24.11
N GLY A 138 -24.18 -10.40 -23.28
CA GLY A 138 -25.60 -10.74 -23.22
C GLY A 138 -26.27 -10.15 -21.98
N ASP A 139 -27.02 -9.08 -22.19
CA ASP A 139 -28.12 -8.59 -21.35
C ASP A 139 -27.77 -7.89 -20.02
N LEU A 140 -27.51 -6.59 -20.09
CA LEU A 140 -27.88 -5.64 -19.02
C LEU A 140 -28.41 -4.35 -19.67
N GLY A 141 -29.69 -4.41 -20.03
CA GLY A 141 -30.47 -3.25 -20.43
C GLY A 141 -30.77 -2.33 -19.25
N GLY A 142 -30.53 -1.04 -19.46
CA GLY A 142 -31.30 0.05 -18.87
C GLY A 142 -30.83 0.57 -17.51
N SER A 143 -30.10 1.69 -17.52
CA SER A 143 -30.51 2.94 -16.83
C SER A 143 -29.50 4.07 -17.08
N SER A 144 -30.01 5.16 -17.63
CA SER A 144 -29.56 6.56 -17.55
C SER A 144 -28.07 6.88 -17.71
N ALA A 145 -27.75 7.44 -18.87
CA ALA A 145 -26.56 8.24 -19.11
C ALA A 145 -26.67 9.61 -18.41
N THR A 146 -25.93 9.81 -17.32
CA THR A 146 -25.57 11.13 -16.78
C THR A 146 -24.20 11.05 -16.09
N ASP A 147 -23.32 11.96 -16.48
CA ASP A 147 -22.04 12.37 -15.86
C ASP A 147 -20.81 11.46 -15.99
N LEU A 148 -20.15 11.58 -17.15
CA LEU A 148 -18.77 11.12 -17.42
C LEU A 148 -17.75 12.29 -17.51
N ASN A 149 -18.09 13.48 -17.00
CA ASN A 149 -17.25 14.68 -17.11
C ASN A 149 -16.42 15.07 -15.87
N ASP A 150 -16.45 14.29 -14.77
CA ASP A 150 -15.65 14.60 -13.55
C ASP A 150 -14.47 13.63 -13.40
N LEU A 151 -13.57 13.61 -14.39
CA LEU A 151 -12.31 12.84 -14.36
C LEU A 151 -11.06 13.73 -14.31
N GLU A 152 -11.19 14.97 -13.84
CA GLU A 152 -10.06 15.85 -13.52
C GLU A 152 -9.99 16.03 -12.00
N ASP A 153 -9.15 15.22 -11.36
CA ASP A 153 -8.39 15.49 -10.12
C ASP A 153 -8.01 14.16 -9.43
N ASP A 154 -7.21 13.35 -10.11
CA ASP A 154 -6.35 12.40 -9.40
C ASP A 154 -5.05 13.17 -9.09
N GLU A 155 -5.04 13.92 -7.98
CA GLU A 155 -3.80 14.48 -7.43
C GLU A 155 -2.78 13.33 -7.29
N VAL A 156 -1.64 13.47 -7.97
CA VAL A 156 -0.50 12.58 -7.82
C VAL A 156 0.13 12.90 -6.47
N ASP A 157 -0.40 12.29 -5.42
CA ASP A 157 0.04 12.53 -4.05
C ASP A 157 1.20 11.60 -3.64
N SER A 158 2.00 12.07 -2.69
CA SER A 158 3.32 11.58 -2.26
C SER A 158 3.26 10.20 -1.58
N ASP A 159 2.97 9.15 -2.35
CA ASP A 159 2.84 7.77 -1.87
C ASP A 159 4.16 7.12 -1.41
N ASP A 160 5.28 7.81 -1.58
CA ASP A 160 6.62 7.37 -1.19
C ASP A 160 7.12 8.04 0.11
N GLU A 161 6.27 8.76 0.84
CA GLU A 161 6.65 9.27 2.15
C GLU A 161 6.84 8.08 3.12
N PRO A 162 8.09 7.78 3.55
CA PRO A 162 8.31 6.75 4.54
C PRO A 162 7.49 7.10 5.77
N MET A 163 6.82 6.10 6.36
CA MET A 163 6.09 6.32 7.61
C MET A 163 7.04 7.01 8.59
N PRO A 164 6.79 8.28 8.95
CA PRO A 164 7.75 9.02 9.73
C PRO A 164 7.82 8.41 11.11
N ASP A 165 9.02 8.48 11.61
CA ASP A 165 9.39 7.86 12.86
C ASP A 165 8.57 8.39 14.03
N LEU A 166 8.49 7.55 15.05
CA LEU A 166 8.11 7.95 16.40
C LEU A 166 9.30 8.49 17.20
N GLU A 167 10.31 9.04 16.52
CA GLU A 167 11.43 9.70 17.18
C GLU A 167 11.10 11.15 17.51
N ASP A 168 11.32 11.47 18.78
CA ASP A 168 11.14 12.78 19.38
C ASP A 168 11.96 13.82 18.61
N VAL A 169 11.31 14.86 18.09
CA VAL A 169 12.04 16.11 17.81
C VAL A 169 12.44 16.67 19.18
N PRO A 170 13.74 16.80 19.52
CA PRO A 170 14.12 17.60 20.66
C PRO A 170 13.65 19.01 20.31
N LYS A 171 12.68 19.54 21.05
CA LYS A 171 12.37 20.97 20.98
C LYS A 171 13.65 21.69 21.39
N THR A 172 14.40 22.19 20.42
CA THR A 172 15.39 23.21 20.65
C THR A 172 14.65 24.37 21.30
N ASN A 173 15.03 24.67 22.54
CA ASN A 173 14.57 25.86 23.26
C ASN A 173 14.80 27.07 22.36
N ASP A 174 13.72 27.77 22.00
CA ASP A 174 13.60 29.15 21.46
C ASP A 174 12.32 29.15 20.57
N GLU A 175 11.22 29.88 20.77
CA GLU A 175 10.88 31.05 21.58
C GLU A 175 9.35 31.12 21.88
N LYS A 176 9.08 31.81 22.99
CA LYS A 176 7.88 32.45 23.54
C LYS A 176 6.66 32.73 22.64
N ASN A 177 5.50 32.49 23.28
CA ASN A 177 4.24 33.27 23.27
C ASN A 177 3.48 33.46 21.95
N LYS A 178 2.31 32.81 21.87
CA LYS A 178 1.02 33.52 21.87
C LYS A 178 -0.11 32.58 22.30
N SER A 179 -0.66 32.92 23.46
CA SER A 179 -1.85 32.36 24.08
C SER A 179 -3.13 32.80 23.36
N THR A 180 -4.00 31.86 23.01
CA THR A 180 -5.45 32.08 22.96
C THR A 180 -6.14 30.89 23.61
N ASN A 181 -6.74 31.17 24.76
CA ASN A 181 -7.57 30.27 25.55
C ASN A 181 -8.78 29.80 24.72
N ASN A 182 -9.04 28.49 24.73
CA ASN A 182 -10.40 27.98 24.82
C ASN A 182 -10.39 26.81 25.81
N MET A 183 -11.17 26.97 26.89
CA MET A 183 -11.39 25.96 27.92
C MET A 183 -12.17 24.79 27.34
N ILE A 184 -11.61 23.58 27.43
CA ILE A 184 -12.38 22.33 27.39
C ILE A 184 -11.86 21.45 28.53
N ASP A 185 -12.82 20.86 29.23
CA ASP A 185 -12.70 20.20 30.53
C ASP A 185 -11.61 19.11 30.59
N ASN A 186 -10.77 19.24 31.63
CA ASN A 186 -9.77 18.25 32.01
C ASN A 186 -10.44 17.10 32.75
N ASN A 187 -10.62 15.95 32.09
CA ASN A 187 -10.62 14.64 32.74
C ASN A 187 -10.13 13.57 31.75
N ASN A 188 -9.05 12.87 32.12
CA ASN A 188 -8.42 11.71 31.42
C ASN A 188 -7.50 11.96 30.21
N ILE A 189 -6.66 13.00 30.23
CA ILE A 189 -5.51 13.07 29.32
C ILE A 189 -4.22 12.99 30.14
N SER A 190 -3.59 11.81 30.17
CA SER A 190 -2.18 11.72 30.58
C SER A 190 -1.33 12.23 29.41
N ASN A 191 -0.94 13.50 29.45
CA ASN A 191 0.01 14.06 28.50
C ASN A 191 1.38 13.43 28.74
N SER A 192 1.70 12.41 27.94
CA SER A 192 3.03 11.86 27.81
C SER A 192 3.65 12.39 26.52
N ILE A 193 4.98 12.49 26.50
CA ILE A 193 5.81 12.73 25.30
C ILE A 193 5.50 11.71 24.18
N HIS A 194 4.78 10.62 24.49
CA HIS A 194 4.56 9.46 23.64
C HIS A 194 3.19 9.42 22.94
N GLY A 195 2.54 10.57 22.79
CA GLY A 195 1.18 10.69 22.27
C GLY A 195 0.13 10.53 23.37
N SER A 196 -1.06 11.11 23.16
CA SER A 196 -2.17 10.95 24.09
C SER A 196 -2.87 9.62 23.85
N ARG A 197 -3.29 8.96 24.94
CA ARG A 197 -4.06 7.72 24.88
C ARG A 197 -5.52 7.98 25.18
N SER A 198 -6.42 7.23 24.53
CA SER A 198 -7.85 7.30 24.78
C SER A 198 -8.53 5.96 24.55
N ASN A 199 -9.62 5.74 25.27
CA ASN A 199 -10.51 4.59 25.06
C ASN A 199 -11.67 4.93 24.11
N THR A 200 -11.71 6.17 23.61
CA THR A 200 -12.69 6.64 22.63
C THR A 200 -11.98 7.12 21.37
N GLU A 201 -12.69 7.05 20.26
CA GLU A 201 -12.23 7.51 18.96
C GLU A 201 -11.90 9.00 18.95
N ARG A 202 -11.07 9.42 17.98
CA ARG A 202 -10.83 10.83 17.69
C ARG A 202 -12.14 11.50 17.28
N VAL A 203 -12.39 12.70 17.79
CA VAL A 203 -13.49 13.54 17.29
C VAL A 203 -13.13 14.02 15.88
N ILE A 204 -14.02 13.75 14.92
CA ILE A 204 -13.85 14.14 13.51
C ILE A 204 -14.68 15.38 13.19
N THR A 205 -14.25 16.14 12.20
CA THR A 205 -15.01 17.30 11.70
C THR A 205 -16.20 16.85 10.84
N GLU A 206 -17.12 17.77 10.55
CA GLU A 206 -18.23 17.50 9.62
C GLU A 206 -17.70 17.10 8.23
N ASP A 207 -16.69 17.81 7.71
CA ASP A 207 -16.06 17.48 6.42
C ASP A 207 -15.42 16.08 6.42
N GLU A 208 -14.79 15.68 7.53
CA GLU A 208 -14.25 14.33 7.72
C GLU A 208 -15.36 13.28 7.79
N TYR A 209 -16.46 13.58 8.47
CA TYR A 209 -17.64 12.71 8.53
C TYR A 209 -18.26 12.53 7.14
N GLU A 210 -18.52 13.61 6.41
CA GLU A 210 -19.04 13.58 5.05
C GLU A 210 -18.10 12.81 4.10
N CYS A 211 -16.79 12.93 4.29
CA CYS A 211 -15.80 12.19 3.50
C CYS A 211 -15.96 10.67 3.59
N LEU A 212 -16.30 10.15 4.78
CA LEU A 212 -16.39 8.71 5.04
C LEU A 212 -17.81 8.15 4.82
N TYR A 213 -18.83 8.94 5.16
CA TYR A 213 -20.20 8.45 5.35
C TYR A 213 -21.24 9.03 4.39
N ALA A 214 -20.92 10.04 3.58
CA ALA A 214 -21.87 10.58 2.61
C ALA A 214 -22.27 9.50 1.56
N PRO A 215 -23.56 9.11 1.45
CA PRO A 215 -23.99 8.03 0.57
C PRO A 215 -23.58 8.23 -0.90
N GLU A 216 -23.63 9.48 -1.37
CA GLU A 216 -23.33 9.87 -2.76
C GLU A 216 -21.85 9.69 -3.16
N LYS A 217 -20.98 9.52 -2.16
CA LYS A 217 -19.54 9.30 -2.31
C LYS A 217 -19.16 7.82 -2.17
N GLN A 218 -19.92 7.02 -1.41
CA GLN A 218 -19.56 5.62 -1.13
C GLN A 218 -19.60 4.71 -2.37
N ASP A 219 -20.59 4.87 -3.26
CA ASP A 219 -20.68 4.06 -4.49
C ASP A 219 -19.59 4.39 -5.51
N ARG A 220 -19.12 5.65 -5.56
CA ARG A 220 -18.08 6.09 -6.50
C ARG A 220 -16.66 5.72 -6.06
N GLN A 221 -16.47 5.37 -4.80
CA GLN A 221 -15.19 5.05 -4.18
C GLN A 221 -14.88 3.55 -4.18
N GLN A 222 -15.89 2.69 -4.33
CA GLN A 222 -15.69 1.25 -4.17
C GLN A 222 -14.90 0.64 -5.33
N VAL A 223 -13.96 -0.24 -4.99
CA VAL A 223 -13.21 -1.06 -5.94
C VAL A 223 -14.16 -2.09 -6.56
N PRO A 224 -14.24 -2.22 -7.90
CA PRO A 224 -15.04 -3.27 -8.54
C PRO A 224 -14.62 -4.68 -8.08
N VAL A 225 -15.58 -5.59 -7.90
CA VAL A 225 -15.36 -6.95 -7.37
C VAL A 225 -14.22 -7.70 -8.09
N PHE A 226 -14.14 -7.59 -9.42
CA PHE A 226 -13.08 -8.26 -10.17
C PHE A 226 -11.67 -7.74 -9.82
N LYS A 227 -11.53 -6.45 -9.49
CA LYS A 227 -10.27 -5.87 -9.01
C LYS A 227 -9.98 -6.30 -7.59
N GLN A 228 -11.00 -6.40 -6.72
CA GLN A 228 -10.82 -6.93 -5.36
C GLN A 228 -10.23 -8.36 -5.39
N ASN A 229 -10.81 -9.23 -6.22
CA ASN A 229 -10.30 -10.59 -6.43
C ASN A 229 -8.85 -10.62 -6.95
N LEU A 230 -8.47 -9.65 -7.79
CA LEU A 230 -7.10 -9.53 -8.28
C LEU A 230 -6.15 -9.09 -7.16
N TYR A 231 -6.56 -8.15 -6.31
CA TYR A 231 -5.79 -7.73 -5.14
C TYR A 231 -5.59 -8.87 -4.15
N ASP A 232 -6.62 -9.68 -3.91
CA ASP A 232 -6.52 -10.88 -3.08
C ASP A 232 -5.53 -11.90 -3.66
N LYS A 233 -5.68 -12.23 -4.95
CA LYS A 233 -4.81 -13.21 -5.62
C LYS A 233 -3.34 -12.76 -5.65
N ASN A 234 -3.08 -11.47 -5.77
CA ASN A 234 -1.74 -10.90 -5.89
C ASN A 234 -1.20 -10.31 -4.58
N ALA A 235 -1.87 -10.52 -3.44
CA ALA A 235 -1.50 -9.88 -2.18
C ALA A 235 -0.02 -10.10 -1.80
N GLN A 236 0.51 -11.31 -1.99
CA GLN A 236 1.93 -11.60 -1.72
C GLN A 236 2.85 -10.83 -2.66
N LYS A 237 2.50 -10.78 -3.96
CA LYS A 237 3.31 -10.09 -4.97
C LYS A 237 3.44 -8.60 -4.66
N HIS A 238 2.39 -7.95 -4.16
CA HIS A 238 2.45 -6.54 -3.77
C HIS A 238 3.46 -6.30 -2.63
N TRP A 239 3.47 -7.17 -1.62
CA TRP A 239 4.46 -7.09 -0.53
C TRP A 239 5.88 -7.41 -0.99
N ASP A 240 6.06 -8.43 -1.84
CA ASP A 240 7.36 -8.72 -2.43
C ASP A 240 7.89 -7.53 -3.24
N GLN A 241 7.05 -6.90 -4.07
CA GLN A 241 7.42 -5.70 -4.83
C GLN A 241 7.75 -4.52 -3.90
N PHE A 242 6.98 -4.34 -2.83
CA PHE A 242 7.26 -3.31 -1.82
C PHE A 242 8.68 -3.49 -1.25
N TYR A 243 9.05 -4.70 -0.80
CA TYR A 243 10.37 -4.95 -0.24
C TYR A 243 11.49 -4.93 -1.30
N LYS A 244 11.22 -5.34 -2.54
CA LYS A 244 12.19 -5.20 -3.65
C LYS A 244 12.52 -3.72 -3.92
N ARG A 245 11.53 -2.83 -3.85
CA ARG A 245 11.70 -1.38 -4.07
C ARG A 245 12.41 -0.70 -2.89
N ASN A 246 12.01 -1.06 -1.67
CA ASN A 246 12.37 -0.33 -0.46
C ASN A 246 13.55 -0.91 0.31
N THR A 247 13.85 -2.19 0.12
CA THR A 247 14.93 -2.92 0.80
C THR A 247 14.84 -2.76 2.34
N ASN A 248 15.87 -2.20 2.98
CA ASN A 248 15.92 -1.95 4.43
C ASN A 248 15.80 -0.46 4.81
N ASN A 249 15.42 0.41 3.87
CA ASN A 249 15.49 1.87 4.06
C ASN A 249 14.14 2.50 4.44
N PHE A 250 13.04 1.77 4.32
CA PHE A 250 11.71 2.34 4.49
C PHE A 250 11.25 2.38 5.96
N PHE A 251 11.36 1.25 6.66
CA PHE A 251 11.05 1.19 8.08
C PHE A 251 12.30 1.39 8.91
N LYS A 252 12.13 2.11 10.02
CA LYS A 252 13.18 2.33 11.01
C LYS A 252 13.03 1.38 12.19
N ASP A 253 14.13 1.25 12.92
CA ASP A 253 14.24 0.37 14.08
C ASP A 253 13.34 0.83 15.24
N ARG A 254 12.59 -0.12 15.81
CA ARG A 254 11.57 0.16 16.83
C ARG A 254 12.14 0.04 18.24
N HIS A 255 12.66 1.15 18.77
CA HIS A 255 13.28 1.23 20.11
C HIS A 255 12.29 1.48 21.28
N TRP A 256 10.98 1.36 21.03
CA TRP A 256 9.94 1.72 22.02
C TRP A 256 9.21 0.51 22.60
N THR A 257 9.46 -0.71 22.10
CA THR A 257 8.67 -1.91 22.42
C THR A 257 8.61 -2.21 23.92
N LEU A 258 9.76 -2.32 24.60
CA LEU A 258 9.79 -2.65 26.03
C LEU A 258 9.10 -1.58 26.88
N ARG A 259 9.28 -0.32 26.51
CA ARG A 259 8.69 0.83 27.20
C ARG A 259 7.17 0.90 27.02
N GLU A 260 6.67 0.65 25.82
CA GLU A 260 5.24 0.83 25.50
C GLU A 260 4.35 -0.34 25.91
N PHE A 261 4.89 -1.55 26.04
CA PHE A 261 4.12 -2.76 26.38
C PHE A 261 4.35 -3.28 27.81
N ASN A 262 5.34 -2.74 28.53
CA ASN A 262 5.70 -3.12 29.91
C ASN A 262 5.70 -4.64 30.11
N ILE A 263 6.61 -5.30 29.38
CA ILE A 263 6.72 -6.76 29.37
C ILE A 263 7.63 -7.18 30.52
N ASP A 264 7.17 -8.13 31.34
CA ASP A 264 8.03 -8.77 32.34
C ASP A 264 9.05 -9.68 31.65
N LEU A 265 10.32 -9.26 31.72
CA LEU A 265 11.42 -9.96 31.08
C LEU A 265 11.94 -11.06 31.99
N ASN A 266 11.73 -12.31 31.58
CA ASN A 266 12.31 -13.48 32.23
C ASN A 266 13.66 -13.86 31.61
N GLU A 267 14.49 -14.60 32.35
CA GLU A 267 15.85 -14.96 31.91
C GLU A 267 15.91 -15.72 30.58
N LYS A 268 14.85 -16.40 30.15
CA LYS A 268 14.78 -17.07 28.84
C LYS A 268 13.36 -16.98 28.28
N MET A 269 13.20 -16.28 27.16
CA MET A 269 11.89 -16.06 26.54
C MET A 269 11.93 -16.43 25.05
N LYS A 270 10.80 -16.92 24.55
CA LYS A 270 10.54 -17.13 23.13
C LYS A 270 9.53 -16.10 22.64
N LEU A 271 9.95 -15.31 21.65
CA LEU A 271 9.10 -14.37 20.92
C LEU A 271 8.75 -14.96 19.56
N PHE A 272 7.51 -14.78 19.12
CA PHE A 272 7.12 -14.96 17.73
C PHE A 272 6.72 -13.61 17.14
N GLU A 273 7.58 -13.06 16.28
CA GLU A 273 7.29 -11.85 15.52
C GLU A 273 6.56 -12.22 14.23
N ILE A 274 5.33 -11.72 14.13
CA ILE A 274 4.43 -11.93 13.01
C ILE A 274 4.54 -10.68 12.12
N GLY A 275 4.84 -10.87 10.83
CA GLY A 275 5.11 -9.76 9.90
C GLY A 275 6.43 -9.05 10.20
N CYS A 276 7.50 -9.84 10.35
CA CYS A 276 8.81 -9.35 10.81
C CYS A 276 9.53 -8.42 9.82
N GLY A 277 9.10 -8.37 8.56
CA GLY A 277 9.73 -7.62 7.50
C GLY A 277 11.23 -7.91 7.40
N VAL A 278 12.03 -6.85 7.38
CA VAL A 278 13.50 -6.93 7.33
C VAL A 278 14.15 -6.85 8.72
N GLY A 279 13.38 -6.97 9.80
CA GLY A 279 13.90 -7.14 11.16
C GLY A 279 13.95 -5.88 12.04
N ASN A 280 13.36 -4.77 11.62
CA ASN A 280 13.39 -3.51 12.38
C ASN A 280 12.77 -3.57 13.79
N PHE A 281 11.86 -4.53 14.03
CA PHE A 281 11.36 -4.81 15.37
C PHE A 281 12.30 -5.75 16.15
N LEU A 282 12.95 -6.68 15.45
CA LEU A 282 13.75 -7.76 16.02
C LEU A 282 15.09 -7.27 16.58
N PHE A 283 15.85 -6.52 15.79
CA PHE A 283 17.24 -6.20 16.11
C PHE A 283 17.40 -5.35 17.37
N PRO A 284 16.59 -4.30 17.60
CA PRO A 284 16.62 -3.57 18.87
C PRO A 284 16.39 -4.48 20.08
N LEU A 285 15.40 -5.38 20.01
CA LEU A 285 15.08 -6.30 21.10
C LEU A 285 16.17 -7.32 21.36
N LEU A 286 16.83 -7.85 20.32
CA LEU A 286 17.93 -8.80 20.48
C LEU A 286 19.13 -8.20 21.20
N ASN A 287 19.36 -6.90 21.03
CA ASN A 287 20.40 -6.14 21.73
C ASN A 287 20.06 -5.90 23.20
N GLU A 288 18.80 -5.62 23.51
CA GLU A 288 18.33 -5.35 24.87
C GLU A 288 18.14 -6.65 25.69
N LEU A 289 17.83 -7.76 25.02
CA LEU A 289 17.48 -9.03 25.64
C LEU A 289 18.40 -10.17 25.18
N PRO A 290 19.55 -10.42 25.82
CA PRO A 290 20.57 -11.36 25.31
C PRO A 290 20.11 -12.83 25.25
N ASN A 291 19.10 -13.20 26.04
CA ASN A 291 18.58 -14.58 26.09
C ASN A 291 17.26 -14.76 25.30
N LEU A 292 16.84 -13.75 24.55
CA LEU A 292 15.65 -13.83 23.70
C LEU A 292 15.92 -14.75 22.50
N SER A 293 15.04 -15.72 22.30
CA SER A 293 14.95 -16.52 21.08
C SER A 293 13.72 -16.08 20.28
N ILE A 294 13.87 -15.92 18.98
CA ILE A 294 12.86 -15.33 18.10
C ILE A 294 12.50 -16.32 17.00
N TYR A 295 11.21 -16.60 16.86
CA TYR A 295 10.61 -17.05 15.61
C TYR A 295 10.15 -15.80 14.85
N ALA A 296 10.44 -15.72 13.56
CA ALA A 296 10.09 -14.56 12.75
C ALA A 296 9.44 -15.02 11.45
N CYS A 297 8.23 -14.57 11.16
CA CYS A 297 7.61 -14.86 9.88
C CYS A 297 7.18 -13.61 9.14
N ASP A 298 7.18 -13.70 7.82
CA ASP A 298 6.62 -12.69 6.94
C ASP A 298 5.94 -13.37 5.76
N PHE A 299 4.94 -12.71 5.21
CA PHE A 299 4.23 -13.16 4.04
C PHE A 299 5.09 -13.02 2.78
N SER A 300 5.97 -12.02 2.75
CA SER A 300 6.90 -11.75 1.66
C SER A 300 8.15 -12.64 1.75
N SER A 301 8.41 -13.36 0.66
CA SER A 301 9.65 -14.12 0.51
C SER A 301 10.86 -13.19 0.41
N THR A 302 10.69 -12.04 -0.24
CA THR A 302 11.71 -10.99 -0.37
C THR A 302 12.09 -10.42 1.00
N ALA A 303 11.12 -10.16 1.88
CA ALA A 303 11.38 -9.66 3.23
C ALA A 303 12.26 -10.62 4.03
N ILE A 304 11.92 -11.92 4.02
CA ILE A 304 12.67 -12.95 4.73
C ILE A 304 14.09 -13.12 4.16
N GLU A 305 14.26 -13.00 2.85
CA GLU A 305 15.58 -13.01 2.23
C GLU A 305 16.44 -11.84 2.73
N LEU A 306 15.90 -10.62 2.66
CA LEU A 306 16.58 -9.41 3.14
C LEU A 306 16.89 -9.46 4.64
N LEU A 307 15.96 -9.98 5.46
CA LEU A 307 16.16 -10.20 6.89
C LEU A 307 17.39 -11.09 7.14
N ARG A 308 17.50 -12.22 6.42
CA ARG A 308 18.61 -13.18 6.57
C ARG A 308 19.95 -12.65 6.06
N GLN A 309 19.93 -11.68 5.15
CA GLN A 309 21.13 -11.00 4.64
C GLN A 309 21.64 -9.90 5.59
N ASN A 310 20.84 -9.48 6.57
CA ASN A 310 21.25 -8.45 7.53
C ASN A 310 22.43 -8.93 8.39
N SER A 311 23.44 -8.08 8.60
CA SER A 311 24.63 -8.40 9.40
C SER A 311 24.34 -8.73 10.87
N ASN A 312 23.20 -8.27 11.39
CA ASN A 312 22.75 -8.53 12.76
C ASN A 312 21.94 -9.83 12.88
N TYR A 313 21.72 -10.56 11.78
CA TYR A 313 20.98 -11.82 11.80
C TYR A 313 21.80 -12.92 12.48
N ASP A 314 21.33 -13.37 13.64
CA ASP A 314 21.93 -14.47 14.40
C ASP A 314 21.09 -15.75 14.22
N GLN A 315 21.60 -16.72 13.45
CA GLN A 315 20.94 -18.01 13.20
C GLN A 315 20.74 -18.85 14.47
N GLN A 316 21.48 -18.60 15.55
CA GLN A 316 21.29 -19.32 16.81
C GLN A 316 20.11 -18.76 17.61
N ARG A 317 19.74 -17.50 17.37
CA ARG A 317 18.70 -16.79 18.10
C ARG A 317 17.45 -16.51 17.28
N ILE A 318 17.54 -16.53 15.95
CA ILE A 318 16.46 -16.21 15.03
C ILE A 318 16.17 -17.38 14.10
N GLN A 319 14.95 -17.90 14.18
CA GLN A 319 14.39 -18.83 13.21
C GLN A 319 13.37 -18.10 12.35
N SER A 320 13.78 -17.72 11.13
CA SER A 320 12.92 -17.01 10.18
C SER A 320 12.32 -17.95 9.14
N PHE A 321 11.08 -17.71 8.71
CA PHE A 321 10.41 -18.49 7.65
C PHE A 321 9.32 -17.67 6.92
N VAL A 322 9.05 -18.02 5.66
CA VAL A 322 7.95 -17.42 4.89
C VAL A 322 6.66 -18.13 5.28
N TYR A 323 5.61 -17.36 5.57
CA TYR A 323 4.33 -17.95 5.96
C TYR A 323 3.15 -17.02 5.68
N ASP A 324 2.12 -17.56 5.06
CA ASP A 324 0.82 -16.90 4.91
C ASP A 324 -0.06 -17.23 6.11
N LEU A 325 -0.35 -16.21 6.92
CA LEU A 325 -1.21 -16.35 8.09
C LEU A 325 -2.64 -16.77 7.73
N THR A 326 -3.08 -16.57 6.48
CA THR A 326 -4.41 -16.93 6.00
C THR A 326 -4.51 -18.34 5.42
N ASP A 327 -3.38 -19.03 5.25
CA ASP A 327 -3.30 -20.42 4.79
C ASP A 327 -4.04 -21.37 5.75
N GLU A 328 -4.50 -22.51 5.25
CA GLU A 328 -5.17 -23.55 6.06
C GLU A 328 -4.18 -24.38 6.88
N THR A 329 -2.89 -24.33 6.54
CA THR A 329 -1.80 -24.98 7.27
C THR A 329 -1.62 -24.38 8.66
N GLU A 330 -1.01 -25.16 9.55
CA GLU A 330 -0.62 -24.71 10.88
C GLU A 330 0.70 -23.95 10.84
N ILE A 331 0.87 -23.00 11.76
CA ILE A 331 2.13 -22.26 11.90
C ILE A 331 3.24 -23.27 12.22
N PRO A 332 4.42 -23.23 11.57
CA PRO A 332 5.51 -24.19 11.79
C PRO A 332 6.26 -23.93 13.11
N ILE A 333 5.50 -23.82 14.20
CA ILE A 333 5.92 -23.57 15.58
C ILE A 333 5.10 -24.51 16.46
N GLU A 334 5.75 -25.13 17.44
CA GLU A 334 5.09 -26.00 18.41
C GLU A 334 3.98 -25.26 19.18
N GLU A 335 2.83 -25.90 19.36
CA GLU A 335 1.73 -25.35 20.17
C GLU A 335 2.18 -25.07 21.61
N ASN A 336 1.63 -24.02 22.23
CA ASN A 336 1.93 -23.64 23.61
C ASN A 336 3.43 -23.51 23.91
N SER A 337 4.23 -23.05 22.94
CA SER A 337 5.69 -22.96 23.07
C SER A 337 6.21 -21.53 23.16
N ILE A 338 5.40 -20.55 22.74
CA ILE A 338 5.78 -19.13 22.66
C ILE A 338 5.31 -18.36 23.91
N ASP A 339 6.18 -17.52 24.45
CA ASP A 339 5.85 -16.67 25.61
C ASP A 339 5.14 -15.39 25.16
N ILE A 340 5.60 -14.80 24.06
CA ILE A 340 5.08 -13.55 23.51
C ILE A 340 4.94 -13.67 21.99
N CYS A 341 3.81 -13.25 21.45
CA CYS A 341 3.64 -12.94 20.05
C CYS A 341 3.57 -11.43 19.88
N SER A 342 4.13 -10.90 18.82
CA SER A 342 3.96 -9.49 18.43
C SER A 342 3.44 -9.41 17.02
N MET A 343 2.48 -8.50 16.82
CA MET A 343 1.80 -8.26 15.57
C MET A 343 1.61 -6.76 15.39
N ILE A 344 2.55 -6.15 14.68
CA ILE A 344 2.70 -4.71 14.56
C ILE A 344 2.49 -4.32 13.09
N PHE A 345 1.36 -3.67 12.77
CA PHE A 345 0.94 -3.29 11.42
C PHE A 345 0.79 -4.46 10.43
N VAL A 346 0.17 -5.56 10.90
CA VAL A 346 0.00 -6.78 10.09
C VAL A 346 -1.46 -7.13 9.88
N LEU A 347 -2.26 -7.11 10.95
CA LEU A 347 -3.66 -7.55 10.86
C LEU A 347 -4.43 -6.67 9.89
N SER A 348 -4.11 -5.37 9.80
CA SER A 348 -4.71 -4.45 8.81
C SER A 348 -4.47 -4.82 7.35
N ALA A 349 -3.45 -5.60 7.02
CA ALA A 349 -3.18 -6.04 5.65
C ALA A 349 -3.98 -7.29 5.25
N ILE A 350 -4.64 -7.93 6.21
CA ILE A 350 -5.39 -9.17 6.06
C ILE A 350 -6.87 -8.85 5.86
N HIS A 351 -7.54 -9.59 4.96
CA HIS A 351 -8.97 -9.42 4.73
C HIS A 351 -9.77 -9.68 6.03
N PRO A 352 -10.75 -8.83 6.42
CA PRO A 352 -11.51 -8.96 7.67
C PRO A 352 -12.05 -10.37 7.96
N ASP A 353 -12.60 -11.05 6.95
CA ASP A 353 -13.13 -12.43 7.06
C ASP A 353 -12.10 -13.47 7.52
N LYS A 354 -10.80 -13.18 7.40
CA LYS A 354 -9.71 -14.08 7.79
C LYS A 354 -9.10 -13.75 9.15
N MET A 355 -9.35 -12.56 9.70
CA MET A 355 -8.70 -12.08 10.94
C MET A 355 -8.98 -12.99 12.14
N SER A 356 -10.23 -13.44 12.34
CA SER A 356 -10.59 -14.35 13.43
C SER A 356 -9.85 -15.70 13.33
N CYS A 357 -9.70 -16.24 12.11
CA CYS A 357 -8.95 -17.49 11.89
C CYS A 357 -7.46 -17.30 12.22
N VAL A 358 -6.86 -16.21 11.76
CA VAL A 358 -5.46 -15.85 12.01
C VAL A 358 -5.19 -15.75 13.51
N LEU A 359 -6.02 -15.01 14.25
CA LEU A 359 -5.89 -14.84 15.69
C LEU A 359 -6.02 -16.16 16.45
N LYS A 360 -6.92 -17.06 16.04
CA LYS A 360 -7.03 -18.41 16.61
C LYS A 360 -5.76 -19.23 16.41
N LYS A 361 -5.13 -19.18 15.22
CA LYS A 361 -3.84 -19.86 14.98
C LYS A 361 -2.72 -19.31 15.86
N ILE A 362 -2.68 -17.99 16.03
CA ILE A 362 -1.69 -17.33 16.91
C ILE A 362 -1.90 -17.73 18.38
N SER A 363 -3.16 -17.84 18.81
CA SER A 363 -3.46 -18.35 20.15
C SER A 363 -2.91 -19.76 20.36
N LYS A 364 -2.99 -20.67 19.37
CA LYS A 364 -2.46 -22.04 19.53
C LYS A 364 -0.97 -22.11 19.87
N VAL A 365 -0.14 -21.26 19.25
CA VAL A 365 1.33 -21.28 19.49
C VAL A 365 1.73 -20.62 20.81
N LEU A 366 0.91 -19.68 21.33
CA LEU A 366 1.12 -19.05 22.62
C LEU A 366 0.91 -20.04 23.78
N LYS A 367 1.77 -19.96 24.79
CA LYS A 367 1.55 -20.62 26.09
C LYS A 367 0.29 -20.07 26.76
N PRO A 368 -0.44 -20.86 27.58
CA PRO A 368 -1.45 -20.33 28.48
C PRO A 368 -0.87 -19.20 29.35
N GLY A 369 -1.54 -18.05 29.41
CA GLY A 369 -1.03 -16.85 30.10
C GLY A 369 0.03 -16.05 29.31
N GLY A 370 0.45 -16.52 28.13
CA GLY A 370 1.32 -15.79 27.20
C GLY A 370 0.60 -14.60 26.56
N TYR A 371 1.38 -13.68 25.99
CA TYR A 371 0.88 -12.38 25.55
C TYR A 371 0.96 -12.16 24.04
N LEU A 372 -0.09 -11.60 23.46
CA LEU A 372 -0.07 -10.97 22.15
C LEU A 372 0.07 -9.45 22.32
N LEU A 373 1.14 -8.89 21.77
CA LEU A 373 1.37 -7.46 21.64
C LEU A 373 0.86 -7.01 20.28
N PHE A 374 0.00 -6.00 20.27
CA PHE A 374 -0.69 -5.55 19.08
C PHE A 374 -0.54 -4.06 18.88
N ARG A 375 -0.28 -3.65 17.65
CA ARG A 375 -0.43 -2.26 17.22
C ARG A 375 -0.82 -2.23 15.76
N ASP A 376 -1.82 -1.42 15.41
CA ASP A 376 -2.24 -1.24 14.03
C ASP A 376 -2.92 0.12 13.82
N TYR A 377 -3.48 0.38 12.63
CA TYR A 377 -4.20 1.63 12.34
C TYR A 377 -5.52 1.70 13.11
N GLY A 378 -5.76 2.81 13.81
CA GLY A 378 -7.04 3.09 14.46
C GLY A 378 -7.99 3.85 13.55
N LEU A 379 -9.29 3.82 13.86
CA LEU A 379 -10.27 4.65 13.16
C LEU A 379 -9.87 6.13 13.14
N TYR A 380 -10.19 6.77 12.02
CA TYR A 380 -9.97 8.21 11.78
C TYR A 380 -8.49 8.64 11.79
N ASP A 381 -7.57 7.72 11.50
CA ASP A 381 -6.22 8.07 11.06
C ASP A 381 -6.28 8.89 9.76
N HIS A 382 -5.33 9.82 9.59
CA HIS A 382 -5.27 10.65 8.39
C HIS A 382 -5.24 9.83 7.09
N ALA A 383 -4.58 8.67 7.07
CA ALA A 383 -4.54 7.82 5.87
C ALA A 383 -5.94 7.29 5.49
N MET A 384 -6.83 7.06 6.46
CA MET A 384 -8.19 6.59 6.21
C MET A 384 -8.96 7.60 5.35
N PHE A 385 -8.87 8.90 5.68
CA PHE A 385 -9.52 9.95 4.89
C PHE A 385 -8.88 10.12 3.52
N ARG A 386 -7.56 10.03 3.43
CA ARG A 386 -6.84 10.09 2.15
C ARG A 386 -7.34 9.00 1.20
N PHE A 387 -7.42 7.75 1.66
CA PHE A 387 -7.93 6.65 0.86
C PHE A 387 -9.42 6.81 0.55
N ALA A 388 -10.22 7.29 1.50
CA ALA A 388 -11.64 7.52 1.27
C ALA A 388 -11.90 8.61 0.22
N ARG A 389 -11.05 9.65 0.12
CA ARG A 389 -11.23 10.70 -0.90
C ARG A 389 -10.97 10.19 -2.33
N GLN A 390 -10.13 9.18 -2.47
CA GLN A 390 -9.71 8.67 -3.77
C GLN A 390 -10.70 7.65 -4.33
N ARG A 391 -10.88 7.65 -5.65
CA ARG A 391 -11.76 6.70 -6.34
C ARG A 391 -11.08 5.34 -6.43
N GLN A 392 -11.84 4.26 -6.25
CA GLN A 392 -11.34 2.88 -6.37
C GLN A 392 -10.24 2.52 -5.35
N HIS A 393 -10.35 3.04 -4.12
CA HIS A 393 -9.50 2.61 -2.99
C HIS A 393 -10.28 1.85 -1.91
N LYS A 394 -11.59 2.03 -1.81
CA LYS A 394 -12.41 1.38 -0.79
C LYS A 394 -12.75 -0.05 -1.20
N LEU A 395 -12.27 -1.04 -0.46
CA LEU A 395 -12.59 -2.46 -0.68
C LEU A 395 -13.92 -2.81 -0.01
N SER A 396 -14.00 -2.50 1.29
CA SER A 396 -15.19 -2.68 2.13
C SER A 396 -15.18 -1.64 3.27
N GLU A 397 -16.09 -1.78 4.24
CA GLU A 397 -16.12 -0.88 5.40
C GLU A 397 -14.79 -0.91 6.16
N ASN A 398 -14.20 0.27 6.37
CA ASN A 398 -12.90 0.49 7.01
C ASN A 398 -11.70 -0.22 6.34
N PHE A 399 -11.88 -0.82 5.16
CA PHE A 399 -10.84 -1.58 4.46
C PHE A 399 -10.52 -0.96 3.11
N TYR A 400 -9.25 -0.64 2.91
CA TYR A 400 -8.78 0.09 1.73
C TYR A 400 -7.57 -0.59 1.09
N VAL A 401 -7.43 -0.39 -0.21
CA VAL A 401 -6.22 -0.73 -0.99
C VAL A 401 -5.39 0.54 -1.22
N ARG A 402 -4.08 0.42 -1.18
CA ARG A 402 -3.09 1.47 -1.46
C ARG A 402 -2.69 1.42 -2.94
N GLN A 403 -1.98 2.44 -3.43
CA GLN A 403 -1.56 2.47 -4.83
C GLN A 403 -0.60 1.33 -5.21
N ASP A 404 0.20 0.84 -4.25
CA ASP A 404 1.11 -0.29 -4.46
C ASP A 404 0.39 -1.67 -4.40
N GLY A 405 -0.94 -1.69 -4.22
CA GLY A 405 -1.74 -2.89 -4.10
C GLY A 405 -1.74 -3.54 -2.71
N THR A 406 -0.97 -3.02 -1.75
CA THR A 406 -1.07 -3.42 -0.34
C THR A 406 -2.35 -2.85 0.28
N ARG A 407 -2.74 -3.33 1.46
CA ARG A 407 -4.05 -3.03 2.04
C ARG A 407 -3.94 -2.54 3.47
N ALA A 408 -4.96 -1.81 3.91
CA ALA A 408 -5.06 -1.33 5.28
C ALA A 408 -6.52 -1.34 5.76
N TYR A 409 -6.74 -2.01 6.88
CA TYR A 409 -7.94 -1.93 7.70
C TYR A 409 -7.73 -0.95 8.86
N PHE A 410 -8.75 -0.17 9.19
CA PHE A 410 -8.75 0.77 10.31
C PHE A 410 -9.65 0.25 11.43
N PHE A 411 -9.06 -0.04 12.59
CA PHE A 411 -9.71 -0.76 13.67
C PHE A 411 -10.45 0.17 14.63
N SER A 412 -11.67 -0.24 15.01
CA SER A 412 -12.30 0.24 16.24
C SER A 412 -11.88 -0.62 17.44
N ILE A 413 -11.91 -0.02 18.64
CA ILE A 413 -11.70 -0.77 19.90
C ILE A 413 -12.75 -1.88 20.04
N GLU A 414 -14.01 -1.60 19.73
CA GLU A 414 -15.10 -2.56 19.83
C GLU A 414 -14.87 -3.77 18.92
N TYR A 415 -14.57 -3.53 17.64
CA TYR A 415 -14.35 -4.58 16.65
C TYR A 415 -13.16 -5.47 17.02
N LEU A 416 -12.02 -4.86 17.40
CA LEU A 416 -10.83 -5.60 17.79
C LEU A 416 -11.05 -6.43 19.07
N THR A 417 -11.78 -5.87 20.04
CA THR A 417 -12.14 -6.57 21.28
C THR A 417 -12.97 -7.82 20.99
N ASN A 418 -13.97 -7.70 20.11
CA ASN A 418 -14.82 -8.83 19.71
C ASN A 418 -14.01 -9.93 19.01
N LEU A 419 -13.17 -9.57 18.04
CA LEU A 419 -12.28 -10.50 17.35
C LEU A 419 -11.38 -11.29 18.31
N LEU A 420 -10.78 -10.62 19.29
CA LEU A 420 -9.86 -11.24 20.24
C LEU A 420 -10.57 -12.11 21.27
N ASN A 421 -11.76 -11.70 21.72
CA ASN A 421 -12.60 -12.50 22.60
C ASN A 421 -12.98 -13.85 21.96
N GLU A 422 -13.36 -13.82 20.67
CA GLU A 422 -13.66 -15.01 19.86
C GLU A 422 -12.42 -15.89 19.58
N SER A 423 -11.23 -15.34 19.75
CA SER A 423 -9.95 -15.97 19.44
C SER A 423 -9.17 -16.43 20.68
N GLN A 424 -9.88 -16.61 21.80
CA GLN A 424 -9.32 -17.08 23.07
C GLN A 424 -8.32 -16.12 23.73
N PHE A 425 -8.53 -14.81 23.60
CA PHE A 425 -7.76 -13.79 24.32
C PHE A 425 -8.61 -13.05 25.35
N ASN A 426 -7.98 -12.63 26.43
CA ASN A 426 -8.44 -11.61 27.36
C ASN A 426 -7.76 -10.27 27.01
N THR A 427 -8.47 -9.16 27.18
CA THR A 427 -7.91 -7.82 26.98
C THR A 427 -7.36 -7.29 28.30
N ASP A 428 -6.04 -7.12 28.38
CA ASP A 428 -5.38 -6.52 29.55
C ASP A 428 -5.29 -5.00 29.36
N GLU A 429 -4.84 -4.56 28.18
CA GLU A 429 -4.71 -3.16 27.82
C GLU A 429 -5.18 -2.96 26.37
N LEU A 430 -6.00 -1.94 26.11
CA LEU A 430 -6.38 -1.55 24.76
C LEU A 430 -6.77 -0.07 24.74
N SER A 431 -6.14 0.71 23.86
CA SER A 431 -6.42 2.13 23.69
C SER A 431 -6.05 2.60 22.29
N TYR A 432 -6.64 3.72 21.87
CA TYR A 432 -6.09 4.53 20.79
C TYR A 432 -4.87 5.28 21.29
N VAL A 433 -3.90 5.46 20.39
CA VAL A 433 -2.71 6.28 20.58
C VAL A 433 -2.73 7.37 19.50
N PHE A 434 -2.92 8.61 19.94
CA PHE A 434 -2.94 9.78 19.08
C PHE A 434 -1.57 10.42 19.02
N LYS A 435 -1.09 10.65 17.80
CA LYS A 435 0.19 11.28 17.52
C LYS A 435 0.06 12.30 16.41
N GLU A 436 1.07 13.11 16.26
CA GLU A 436 1.22 14.01 15.12
C GLU A 436 2.48 13.62 14.36
N THR A 437 2.37 13.65 13.05
CA THR A 437 3.47 13.43 12.14
C THR A 437 3.76 14.75 11.45
N VAL A 438 5.00 15.23 11.53
CA VAL A 438 5.44 16.44 10.86
C VAL A 438 6.40 16.08 9.73
N ASN A 439 6.00 16.32 8.49
CA ASN A 439 6.93 16.38 7.37
C ASN A 439 7.45 17.82 7.25
N VAL A 440 8.66 18.05 7.78
CA VAL A 440 9.29 19.38 7.77
C VAL A 440 9.60 19.85 6.34
N LYS A 441 9.88 18.92 5.42
CA LYS A 441 10.23 19.26 4.03
C LYS A 441 9.03 19.77 3.24
N GLU A 442 7.86 19.22 3.51
CA GLU A 442 6.61 19.59 2.85
C GLU A 442 5.77 20.58 3.68
N GLU A 443 6.23 20.94 4.88
CA GLU A 443 5.51 21.79 5.85
C GLU A 443 4.13 21.24 6.23
N ILE A 444 4.00 19.91 6.25
CA ILE A 444 2.74 19.21 6.56
C ILE A 444 2.80 18.65 7.99
N CYS A 445 1.73 18.86 8.77
CA CYS A 445 1.50 18.19 10.04
C CYS A 445 0.17 17.42 9.97
N VAL A 446 0.21 16.09 10.13
CA VAL A 446 -1.00 15.24 10.05
C VAL A 446 -1.25 14.49 11.35
N PRO A 447 -2.53 14.37 11.78
CA PRO A 447 -2.90 13.55 12.92
C PRO A 447 -2.78 12.07 12.56
N ARG A 448 -2.14 11.30 13.43
CA ARG A 448 -2.01 9.85 13.32
C ARG A 448 -2.77 9.17 14.44
N VAL A 449 -3.54 8.14 14.09
CA VAL A 449 -4.33 7.35 15.03
C VAL A 449 -3.92 5.90 14.90
N PHE A 450 -3.36 5.37 15.98
CA PHE A 450 -3.05 3.95 16.11
C PHE A 450 -3.95 3.32 17.15
N ILE A 451 -4.25 2.04 17.00
CA ILE A 451 -4.79 1.22 18.06
C ILE A 451 -3.66 0.37 18.64
N GLN A 452 -3.59 0.24 19.96
CA GLN A 452 -2.54 -0.52 20.63
C GLN A 452 -3.13 -1.30 21.79
N GLY A 453 -2.73 -2.56 21.91
CA GLY A 453 -3.19 -3.40 22.99
C GLY A 453 -2.24 -4.54 23.36
N LYS A 454 -2.50 -5.08 24.55
CA LYS A 454 -1.84 -6.25 25.12
C LYS A 454 -2.93 -7.24 25.51
N PHE A 455 -2.82 -8.46 25.02
CA PHE A 455 -3.86 -9.46 25.13
C PHE A 455 -3.29 -10.77 25.66
N GLN A 456 -3.86 -11.30 26.73
CA GLN A 456 -3.40 -12.55 27.34
C GLN A 456 -4.18 -13.74 26.77
N LYS A 457 -3.48 -14.83 26.42
CA LYS A 457 -4.15 -16.08 26.05
C LYS A 457 -4.92 -16.66 27.24
N LYS A 458 -6.18 -17.06 26.99
CA LYS A 458 -7.10 -17.71 27.96
C LYS A 458 -6.64 -19.10 28.39
#